data_AF-A0A7Y2B1G2-F1
#
_entry.id   AF-A0A7Y2B1G2-F1
#
_cell.length_a   1.000
_cell.length_b   1.000
_cell.length_c   1.000
_cell.angle_alpha   90.00
_cell.angle_beta   90.00
_cell.angle_gamma   90.00
#
_symmetry.space_group_name_H-M   'P 1'
#
loop_
_entity.id
_entity.type
_entity.pdbx_description
1 polymer ?
#
loop_
_entity_poly.entity_id
_entity_poly.type
_entity_poly.pdbx_seq_one_letter_code
_entity_poly.pdbx_strand_id
1 'polypeptide(L)' 'MFGGPKVKLTKDLFERVKKYSALAGYSSVDEFVVHALEKELGGLEDSASEEEIKKKLQGLGYIS' A
#
# COMPACT_ATOMS: atom_id res chain seq x y z
N MET A 1 10.05 16.28 4.73
CA MET A 1 11.08 15.76 3.80
C MET A 1 10.49 15.77 2.40
N PHE A 2 10.88 16.72 1.55
CA PHE A 2 10.29 16.88 0.20
C PHE A 2 11.31 16.46 -0.86
N GLY A 3 11.04 15.37 -1.59
CA GLY A 3 11.91 14.88 -2.67
C GLY A 3 11.80 13.39 -3.03
N GLY A 4 10.91 12.62 -2.38
CA GLY A 4 10.73 11.21 -2.69
C GLY A 4 10.04 10.93 -4.03
N PRO A 5 10.11 9.67 -4.51
CA PRO A 5 9.43 9.23 -5.73
C PRO A 5 7.91 9.43 -5.62
N LYS A 6 7.27 9.82 -6.74
CA LYS A 6 5.82 10.05 -6.83
C LYS A 6 5.12 8.87 -7.47
N VAL A 7 4.08 8.35 -6.82
CA VAL A 7 3.20 7.31 -7.36
C VAL A 7 1.91 7.97 -7.87
N LYS A 8 1.52 7.69 -9.12
CA LYS A 8 0.23 8.15 -9.66
C LYS A 8 -0.87 7.20 -9.21
N LEU A 9 -1.94 7.76 -8.64
CA LEU A 9 -3.17 7.04 -8.33
C LEU A 9 -4.28 7.49 -9.27
N THR A 10 -5.19 6.58 -9.63
CA THR A 10 -6.41 6.97 -10.33
C THR A 10 -7.26 7.86 -9.42
N LYS A 11 -8.07 8.73 -10.02
CA LYS A 11 -8.94 9.64 -9.27
C LYS A 11 -9.86 8.88 -8.30
N ASP A 12 -10.51 7.82 -8.77
CA ASP A 12 -11.40 6.99 -7.93
C ASP A 12 -10.67 6.28 -6.78
N LEU A 13 -9.42 5.87 -6.98
CA LEU A 13 -8.62 5.30 -5.90
C LEU A 13 -8.28 6.38 -4.87
N PHE A 14 -7.82 7.55 -5.31
CA PHE A 14 -7.45 8.65 -4.41
C PHE A 14 -8.63 9.15 -3.57
N GLU A 15 -9.83 9.28 -4.15
CA GLU A 15 -11.03 9.67 -3.39
C GLU A 15 -11.40 8.64 -2.31
N ARG A 16 -11.28 7.35 -2.62
CA ARG A 16 -11.49 6.29 -1.62
C ARG A 16 -10.44 6.35 -0.52
N VAL A 17 -9.17 6.51 -0.87
CA VAL A 17 -8.07 6.65 0.09
C VAL A 17 -8.34 7.83 1.02
N LYS A 18 -8.71 8.99 0.49
CA LYS A 18 -9.04 10.19 1.27
C LYS A 18 -10.21 9.98 2.22
N LYS A 19 -11.27 9.30 1.76
CA LYS A 19 -12.42 8.96 2.61
C LYS A 19 -12.00 8.07 3.78
N TYR A 20 -11.28 6.99 3.49
CA TYR A 20 -10.92 6.01 4.53
C TYR A 20 -9.81 6.49 5.45
N SER A 21 -8.88 7.34 4.97
CA SER A 21 -7.86 7.96 5.83
C SER A 21 -8.50 8.83 6.92
N ALA A 22 -9.50 9.62 6.55
CA ALA A 22 -10.24 10.45 7.50
C ALA A 22 -11.07 9.60 8.49
N LEU A 23 -11.76 8.57 8.00
CA LEU A 23 -12.55 7.66 8.85
C LEU A 23 -11.67 6.89 9.85
N ALA A 24 -10.45 6.54 9.47
CA ALA A 24 -9.49 5.87 10.32
C ALA A 24 -8.70 6.81 11.25
N GLY A 25 -8.99 8.13 11.21
CA GLY A 25 -8.43 9.11 12.15
C GLY A 25 -6.99 9.56 11.83
N TYR A 26 -6.52 9.36 10.60
CA TYR A 26 -5.18 9.80 10.19
C TYR A 26 -5.12 11.32 10.01
N SER A 27 -3.95 11.89 10.31
CA SER A 27 -3.73 13.34 10.18
C SER A 27 -3.65 13.81 8.72
N SER A 28 -3.29 12.89 7.81
CA SER A 28 -3.18 13.16 6.38
C SER A 28 -3.35 11.91 5.52
N VAL A 29 -3.61 12.11 4.23
CA VAL A 29 -3.63 11.02 3.24
C VAL A 29 -2.24 10.39 3.10
N ASP A 30 -1.20 11.22 3.09
CA ASP A 30 0.19 10.76 2.99
C ASP A 30 0.56 9.79 4.13
N GLU A 31 0.22 10.13 5.38
CA GLU A 31 0.45 9.26 6.53
C GLU A 31 -0.26 7.90 6.37
N PHE A 32 -1.53 7.92 5.96
CA PHE A 32 -2.30 6.70 5.72
C PHE A 32 -1.68 5.82 4.63
N VAL A 33 -1.25 6.41 3.51
CA VAL A 33 -0.64 5.68 2.40
C VAL A 33 0.70 5.08 2.82
N VAL A 34 1.54 5.83 3.53
CA VAL A 34 2.83 5.32 4.03
C VAL A 34 2.61 4.14 4.96
N HIS A 35 1.75 4.27 5.97
CA HIS A 35 1.50 3.19 6.92
C HIS A 35 0.87 1.96 6.24
N ALA A 36 -0.05 2.16 5.29
CA ALA A 36 -0.64 1.05 4.53
C ALA A 36 0.43 0.27 3.73
N LEU A 37 1.37 0.98 3.10
CA LEU A 37 2.46 0.37 2.35
C LEU A 37 3.47 -0.34 3.28
N GLU A 38 3.87 0.28 4.39
CA GLU A 38 4.76 -0.35 5.39
C GLU A 38 4.17 -1.64 5.95
N LYS A 39 2.87 -1.64 6.27
CA LYS A 39 2.17 -2.83 6.75
C LYS A 39 2.15 -3.96 5.72
N GLU A 40 1.89 -3.64 4.45
CA GLU A 40 1.87 -4.64 3.38
C GLU A 40 3.27 -5.21 3.14
N LEU A 41 4.29 -4.34 3.08
CA LEU A 41 5.68 -4.74 2.91
C LEU A 41 6.15 -5.63 4.08
N GLY A 42 5.85 -5.26 5.32
CA GLY A 42 6.18 -6.10 6.48
C GLY A 42 5.56 -7.50 6.38
N GLY A 43 4.32 -7.61 5.89
CA GLY A 43 3.68 -8.91 5.65
C GLY A 43 4.32 -9.75 4.55
N LEU A 44 5.03 -9.12 3.61
CA LEU A 44 5.80 -9.81 2.56
C LEU A 44 7.21 -10.16 3.05
N GLU A 45 7.86 -9.28 3.82
CA GLU A 45 9.18 -9.50 4.41
C GLU A 45 9.16 -10.61 5.47
N ASP A 46 8.09 -10.70 6.26
CA ASP A 46 7.86 -11.81 7.21
C ASP A 46 7.56 -13.15 6.50
N SER A 47 7.17 -13.10 5.22
CA SER A 47 6.97 -14.32 4.41
C SER A 47 8.34 -14.79 3.92
N ALA A 48 9.04 -15.56 4.75
CA ALA A 48 10.47 -15.89 4.63
C ALA A 48 10.92 -16.66 3.37
N SER A 49 10.03 -16.93 2.40
CA SER A 49 10.40 -17.56 1.13
C SER A 49 9.89 -16.77 -0.08
N GLU A 50 10.76 -16.57 -1.08
CA GLU A 50 10.44 -15.94 -2.36
C GLU A 50 9.27 -16.66 -3.07
N GLU A 51 9.11 -17.98 -2.83
CA GLU A 51 7.98 -18.78 -3.28
C GLU A 51 6.64 -18.38 -2.64
N GLU A 52 6.63 -18.09 -1.33
CA GLU A 52 5.42 -17.61 -0.65
C GLU A 52 5.04 -16.19 -1.10
N ILE A 53 6.04 -15.33 -1.33
CA ILE A 53 5.82 -13.98 -1.91
C ILE A 53 5.23 -14.09 -3.31
N LYS A 54 5.80 -14.94 -4.19
CA LYS A 54 5.27 -15.18 -5.55
C LYS A 54 3.83 -15.70 -5.52
N LYS A 55 3.52 -16.66 -4.64
CA LYS A 55 2.14 -17.19 -4.49
C LYS A 55 1.15 -16.12 -4.03
N LYS A 56 1.53 -15.27 -3.06
CA LYS A 56 0.68 -14.14 -2.61
C LYS A 56 0.43 -13.16 -3.75
N LEU A 57 1.48 -12.76 -4.46
CA LEU A 57 1.38 -11.82 -5.58
C LEU A 57 0.57 -12.38 -6.77
N GLN A 58 0.67 -13.68 -7.05
CA GLN A 58 -0.19 -14.37 -8.02
C GLN A 58 -1.66 -14.35 -7.57
N GLY A 59 -1.95 -14.64 -6.30
CA GLY A 59 -3.32 -14.58 -5.76
C GLY A 59 -3.94 -13.18 -5.79
N LEU A 60 -3.11 -12.14 -5.74
CA LEU A 60 -3.51 -10.74 -5.88
C LEU A 60 -3.59 -10.27 -7.36
N GLY A 61 -3.17 -11.11 -8.32
CA GLY A 61 -3.22 -10.81 -9.75
C GLY A 61 -2.12 -9.89 -10.27
N TYR A 62 -1.03 -9.67 -9.51
CA TYR A 62 0.09 -8.81 -9.92
C TYR A 62 1.11 -9.53 -10.82
N ILE A 63 1.14 -10.85 -10.77
CA ILE A 63 1.96 -11.70 -11.64
C ILE A 63 1.12 -12.88 -12.13
N SER A 64 1.31 -13.24 -13.40
CA SER A 64 0.73 -14.43 -14.03
C SER A 64 1.82 -15.48 -14.20
#